data_AF-A0A3M1KKF1-F1
#
_entry.id   AF-A0A3M1KKF1-F1
#
_cell.length_a   1.000
_cell.length_b   1.000
_cell.length_c   1.000
_cell.angle_alpha   90.00
_cell.angle_beta   90.00
_cell.angle_gamma   90.00
#
_symmetry.space_group_name_H-M   'P 1'
#
loop_
_entity.id
_entity.type
_entity.pdbx_description
1 polymer ?
#
loop_
_entity_poly.entity_id
_entity_poly.type
_entity_poly.pdbx_seq_one_letter_code
_entity_poly.pdbx_strand_id
1 'polypeptide(L)'
;MAAARRVDGLVLAGGRSRRFGNDKRLVSWNGRPLVAHALSRLAPVVSGSLFVATGAERVALPGCSRAIVVADDPPGRGPLGG
;
A
#
# COMPACT_ATOMS: atom_id res chain seq x y z
N MET A 1 32.24 -8.59 3.68
CA MET A 1 31.05 -7.72 3.80
C MET A 1 29.82 -8.60 3.90
N ALA A 2 28.95 -8.40 4.89
CA ALA A 2 27.68 -9.11 4.95
C ALA A 2 26.81 -8.71 3.74
N ALA A 3 26.26 -9.69 3.02
CA ALA A 3 25.33 -9.39 1.93
C ALA A 3 24.16 -8.56 2.47
N ALA A 4 23.85 -7.44 1.82
CA ALA A 4 22.70 -6.63 2.21
C ALA A 4 21.43 -7.50 2.18
N ARG A 5 20.76 -7.62 3.33
CA ARG A 5 19.56 -8.46 3.44
C ARG A 5 18.46 -7.87 2.56
N ARG A 6 17.85 -8.71 1.74
CA ARG A 6 16.70 -8.33 0.92
C ARG A 6 15.50 -8.06 1.83
N VAL A 7 14.88 -6.89 1.69
CA VAL A 7 13.71 -6.45 2.44
C VAL A 7 12.66 -5.96 1.45
N ASP A 8 11.51 -6.61 1.42
CA ASP A 8 10.32 -6.15 0.71
C ASP A 8 9.54 -5.15 1.57
N GLY A 9 8.85 -4.20 0.94
CA GLY A 9 7.98 -3.25 1.62
C GLY A 9 6.53 -3.46 1.24
N LEU A 10 5.62 -3.34 2.21
CA LEU A 10 4.18 -3.47 2.00
C LEU A 10 3.45 -2.28 2.63
N VAL A 11 2.57 -1.64 1.86
CA VAL A 11 1.65 -0.62 2.36
C VAL A 11 0.23 -1.18 2.42
N LEU A 12 -0.40 -1.07 3.59
CA LEU A 12 -1.77 -1.53 3.82
C LEU A 12 -2.78 -0.44 3.46
N ALA A 13 -3.23 -0.46 2.21
CA ALA A 13 -4.23 0.46 1.66
C ALA A 13 -5.66 -0.12 1.68
N GLY A 14 -5.86 -1.33 2.20
CA GLY A 14 -7.17 -1.96 2.39
C GLY A 14 -8.00 -1.35 3.54
N GLY A 15 -9.22 -1.86 3.71
CA GLY A 15 -10.12 -1.46 4.80
C GLY A 15 -11.27 -0.55 4.37
N ARG A 16 -12.28 -0.43 5.25
CA ARG A 16 -13.61 0.11 4.92
C ARG A 16 -13.74 1.64 4.94
N SER A 17 -12.63 2.37 5.16
CA SER A 17 -12.60 3.84 5.18
C SER A 17 -13.68 4.54 6.05
N ARG A 18 -14.18 3.86 7.10
CA ARG A 18 -15.35 4.28 7.91
C ARG A 18 -15.22 5.67 8.55
N ARG A 19 -13.99 6.14 8.77
CA ARG A 19 -13.69 7.48 9.34
C ARG A 19 -13.44 8.55 8.27
N PHE A 20 -13.20 8.17 7.02
CA PHE A 20 -12.89 9.09 5.93
C PHE A 20 -14.13 9.50 5.12
N GLY A 21 -15.29 8.88 5.36
CA GLY A 21 -16.54 9.13 4.61
C GLY A 21 -16.52 8.63 3.16
N ASN A 22 -15.34 8.60 2.53
CA ASN A 22 -15.05 8.16 1.16
C ASN A 22 -13.90 7.14 1.15
N ASP A 23 -13.59 6.54 0.00
CA ASP A 23 -12.45 5.61 -0.10
C ASP A 23 -11.12 6.31 0.23
N LYS A 24 -10.52 5.95 1.38
CA LYS A 24 -9.24 6.49 1.87
C LYS A 24 -8.11 6.33 0.85
N ARG A 25 -8.20 5.32 -0.03
CA ARG A 25 -7.20 5.05 -1.07
C ARG A 25 -7.07 6.21 -2.05
N LEU A 26 -8.14 6.98 -2.21
CA LEU A 26 -8.25 8.09 -3.16
C LEU A 26 -8.19 9.47 -2.47
N VAL A 27 -8.09 9.49 -1.14
CA VAL A 27 -7.97 10.75 -0.41
C VAL A 27 -6.64 11.41 -0.79
N SER A 28 -6.76 12.60 -1.39
CA SER A 28 -5.63 13.43 -1.77
C SER A 28 -5.20 14.30 -0.60
N TRP A 29 -3.90 14.31 -0.33
CA TRP A 29 -3.25 15.23 0.59
C TRP A 29 -2.09 15.91 -0.13
N ASN A 30 -2.05 17.25 -0.11
CA ASN A 30 -1.07 18.04 -0.86
C ASN A 30 -0.97 17.64 -2.35
N GLY A 31 -2.11 17.45 -3.01
CA GLY A 31 -2.18 17.11 -4.44
C GLY A 31 -1.77 15.67 -4.81
N ARG A 32 -1.52 14.79 -3.82
CA ARG A 32 -1.14 13.38 -4.05
C ARG A 32 -1.95 12.43 -3.17
N PRO A 33 -2.32 11.23 -3.64
CA PRO A 33 -3.00 10.23 -2.82
C PRO A 33 -2.18 9.84 -1.59
N LEU A 34 -2.83 9.60 -0.44
CA LEU A 34 -2.16 9.18 0.81
C LEU A 34 -1.25 7.96 0.63
N VAL A 35 -1.68 6.98 -0.17
CA VAL A 35 -0.87 5.78 -0.47
C VAL A 35 0.44 6.12 -1.19
N ALA A 36 0.44 7.13 -2.07
CA ALA A 36 1.63 7.55 -2.79
C ALA A 36 2.65 8.20 -1.86
N HIS A 37 2.20 8.90 -0.81
CA HIS A 37 3.06 9.42 0.24
C HIS A 37 3.72 8.30 1.04
N ALA A 38 2.94 7.29 1.45
CA ALA A 38 3.44 6.14 2.20
C ALA A 38 4.51 5.36 1.38
N LEU A 39 4.23 5.07 0.11
CA LEU A 39 5.19 4.43 -0.79
C LEU A 39 6.47 5.24 -0.96
N SER A 40 6.36 6.56 -1.12
CA SER A 40 7.53 7.43 -1.29
C SER A 40 8.44 7.45 -0.06
N ARG A 41 7.84 7.33 1.14
CA ARG A 41 8.58 7.26 2.41
C ARG A 41 9.19 5.87 2.65
N LEU A 42 8.52 4.81 2.17
CA LEU A 42 8.97 3.43 2.33
C LEU A 42 10.06 3.04 1.32
N ALA A 43 10.01 3.57 0.09
CA ALA A 43 10.92 3.20 -0.99
C ALA A 43 12.43 3.26 -0.65
N PRO A 44 12.95 4.29 0.07
CA PRO A 44 14.38 4.38 0.36
C PRO A 44 14.95 3.28 1.27
N VAL A 45 14.08 2.58 2.02
CA VAL A 45 14.50 1.53 2.97
C VAL A 45 14.22 0.11 2.45
N VAL A 46 13.67 -0.02 1.25
CA VAL A 46 13.32 -1.29 0.62
C VAL A 46 14.40 -1.67 -0.38
N SER A 47 15.01 -2.83 -0.17
CA SER A 47 16.02 -3.40 -1.08
C SER A 47 15.43 -4.44 -2.05
N GLY A 48 14.17 -4.82 -1.86
CA GLY A 48 13.40 -5.72 -2.72
C GLY A 48 12.26 -5.02 -3.45
N SER A 49 11.09 -5.64 -3.42
CA SER A 49 9.88 -5.20 -4.09
C SER A 49 8.99 -4.36 -3.16
N LEU A 50 8.28 -3.40 -3.73
CA LEU A 50 7.23 -2.64 -3.05
C LEU A 50 5.86 -3.20 -3.41
N PHE A 51 5.02 -3.40 -2.41
CA PHE A 51 3.67 -3.91 -2.55
C PHE A 51 2.65 -2.95 -1.94
N VAL A 52 1.43 -2.99 -2.47
CA VAL A 52 0.27 -2.33 -1.88
C VAL A 52 -0.88 -3.32 -1.77
N ALA A 53 -1.31 -3.63 -0.54
CA ALA A 53 -2.51 -4.41 -0.31
C ALA A 53 -3.75 -3.52 -0.39
N THR A 54 -4.69 -3.88 -1.25
CA THR A 54 -5.86 -3.07 -1.58
C THR A 54 -7.16 -3.63 -1.02
N GLY A 55 -7.15 -4.58 -0.09
CA GLY A 55 -8.41 -5.14 0.40
C GLY A 55 -8.98 -6.17 -0.57
N ALA A 56 -10.32 -6.20 -0.70
CA ALA A 56 -11.02 -7.23 -1.46
C ALA A 56 -10.73 -7.27 -2.96
N GLU A 57 -10.28 -6.16 -3.55
CA GLU A 57 -10.09 -6.06 -4.99
C GLU A 57 -8.73 -5.47 -5.29
N ARG A 58 -8.06 -6.03 -6.32
CA ARG A 58 -6.84 -5.47 -6.87
C ARG A 58 -7.18 -4.23 -7.69
N VAL A 59 -7.06 -3.05 -7.08
CA VAL A 59 -7.38 -1.78 -7.72
C VAL A 59 -6.10 -0.98 -7.95
N ALA A 60 -5.88 -0.55 -9.19
CA ALA A 60 -4.77 0.35 -9.51
C ALA A 60 -4.94 1.68 -8.78
N LEU A 61 -3.91 2.10 -8.05
CA LEU A 61 -3.94 3.36 -7.30
C LEU A 61 -3.11 4.43 -8.00
N PRO A 62 -3.64 5.66 -8.16
CA PRO A 62 -2.89 6.75 -8.77
C PRO A 62 -1.58 7.01 -8.02
N GLY A 63 -0.49 7.26 -8.76
CA GLY A 63 0.82 7.51 -8.17
C GLY A 63 1.53 6.29 -7.57
N CYS A 64 1.01 5.07 -7.80
CA CYS A 64 1.59 3.82 -7.28
C CYS A 64 2.19 2.92 -8.37
N SER A 65 2.54 3.46 -9.54
CA SER A 65 3.04 2.68 -10.70
C SER A 65 4.31 1.87 -10.43
N ARG A 66 5.06 2.20 -9.37
CA ARG A 66 6.27 1.48 -8.95
C ARG A 66 6.01 0.32 -7.98
N ALA A 67 4.77 0.14 -7.52
CA ALA A 67 4.42 -0.87 -6.54
C ALA A 67 3.51 -1.95 -7.15
N ILE A 68 3.70 -3.18 -6.69
CA ILE A 68 2.89 -4.34 -7.06
C ILE A 68 1.61 -4.30 -6.22
N VAL A 69 0.47 -4.11 -6.87
CA VAL A 69 -0.84 -4.12 -6.19
C VAL A 69 -1.22 -5.56 -5.88
N VAL A 70 -1.69 -5.85 -4.67
CA VAL A 70 -2.22 -7.16 -4.26
C VAL A 70 -3.59 -6.98 -3.61
N ALA A 71 -4.41 -8.03 -3.68
CA ALA A 71 -5.68 -8.12 -2.99
C ALA A 71 -5.56 -9.11 -1.82
N ASP A 72 -6.35 -8.88 -0.77
CA ASP A 72 -6.46 -9.74 0.39
C ASP A 72 -7.24 -11.01 0.01
N ASP A 73 -6.76 -12.17 0.42
CA ASP A 73 -7.46 -13.44 0.26
C ASP A 73 -7.30 -14.31 1.53
N PRO A 74 -8.36 -14.52 2.33
CA PRO A 74 -9.72 -14.00 2.18
C PRO A 74 -9.84 -12.52 2.60
N PRO A 75 -10.77 -11.74 2.00
CA PRO A 75 -10.89 -10.33 2.29
C PRO A 75 -11.49 -10.02 3.66
N GLY A 76 -11.21 -8.82 4.17
CA GLY A 76 -11.94 -8.25 5.31
C GLY A 76 -11.53 -8.78 6.68
N ARG A 77 -10.31 -9.34 6.81
CA ARG A 77 -9.76 -9.90 8.06
C ARG A 77 -8.96 -8.91 8.91
N GLY A 78 -9.06 -7.62 8.60
CA GLY A 78 -8.32 -6.56 9.30
C GLY A 78 -6.82 -6.56 8.94
N PRO A 79 -5.98 -5.78 9.65
CA PRO A 79 -4.59 -5.54 9.27
C PRO A 79 -3.69 -6.79 9.21
N LEU A 80 -4.08 -7.88 9.87
CA LEU A 80 -3.30 -9.14 9.83
C LEU A 80 -3.61 -10.01 8.61
N GLY A 81 -4.74 -9.79 7.94
CA GLY A 81 -5.09 -10.53 6.71
C GLY A 81 -4.99 -9.69 5.45
N GLY A 82 -4.44 -8.48 5.56
CA GLY A 82 -4.46 -7.45 4.52
C GLY A 82 -3.76 -6.20 4.99
#